data_AF-A0A949B3N0-F1
#
_entry.id   AF-A0A949B3N0-F1
#
_cell.length_a   1.000
_cell.length_b   1.000
_cell.length_c   1.000
_cell.angle_alpha   90.00
_cell.angle_beta   90.00
_cell.angle_gamma   90.00
#
_symmetry.space_group_name_H-M   'P 1'
#
loop_
_entity.id
_entity.type
_entity.pdbx_description
1 polymer ?
#
loop_
_entity_poly.entity_id
_entity_poly.type
_entity_poly.pdbx_seq_one_letter_code
_entity_poly.pdbx_strand_id
1 'polypeptide(L)' 'SITPGKRADLVILDRDIYTVDPMEIVDTRVDLTLFDGRIVYRSDAF' A
#
# COMPACT_ATOMS: atom_id res chain seq x y z
N SER A 1 2.91 -10.63 6.17
CA SER A 1 4.36 -10.35 6.26
C SER A 1 4.96 -10.40 4.87
N ILE A 2 5.95 -9.56 4.61
CA ILE A 2 6.74 -9.60 3.38
C ILE A 2 7.94 -10.50 3.66
N THR A 3 8.02 -11.65 3.00
CA THR A 3 9.02 -12.69 3.30
C THR A 3 9.20 -13.57 2.06
N PRO A 4 10.44 -14.03 1.74
CA PRO A 4 10.68 -14.93 0.63
C PRO A 4 9.79 -16.18 0.65
N GLY A 5 9.38 -16.64 -0.54
CA GLY A 5 8.49 -17.79 -0.72
C GLY A 5 6.99 -17.47 -0.56
N LYS A 6 6.62 -16.23 -0.18
CA LYS A 6 5.22 -15.77 -0.19
C LYS A 6 4.86 -15.11 -1.51
N ARG A 7 3.56 -15.09 -1.83
CA ARG A 7 3.01 -14.27 -2.92
C ARG A 7 3.29 -12.79 -2.66
N ALA A 8 3.68 -12.09 -3.71
CA ALA A 8 3.97 -10.66 -3.65
C ALA A 8 2.66 -9.85 -3.78
N ASP A 9 1.81 -9.99 -2.76
CA ASP A 9 0.56 -9.26 -2.61
C ASP A 9 0.77 -8.16 -1.55
N LEU A 10 0.81 -6.90 -1.97
CA LEU A 10 1.03 -5.75 -1.08
C LEU A 10 0.44 -4.47 -1.66
N VAL A 11 0.30 -3.47 -0.79
CA VAL A 11 -0.06 -2.09 -1.16
C VAL A 11 0.98 -1.12 -0.64
N ILE A 12 1.16 -0.01 -1.36
CA ILE A 12 1.87 1.18 -0.89
C ILE A 12 0.82 2.25 -0.58
N LEU A 13 0.93 2.84 0.60
CA LEU A 13 0.06 3.91 1.07
C LEU A 13 0.78 5.25 0.94
N ASP A 14 0.03 6.33 0.74
CA ASP A 14 0.55 7.69 0.61
C ASP A 14 1.15 8.25 1.92
N ARG A 15 0.92 7.56 3.04
CA ARG A 15 1.44 7.91 4.37
C ARG A 15 1.63 6.69 5.26
N ASP A 16 2.44 6.86 6.30
CA ASP A 16 2.57 5.87 7.37
C ASP A 16 1.42 5.99 8.37
N ILE A 17 0.49 5.04 8.31
CA ILE A 17 -0.68 5.01 9.20
C ILE A 17 -0.33 4.73 10.67
N TYR A 18 0.90 4.31 10.99
CA TYR A 18 1.34 4.07 12.36
C TYR A 18 1.78 5.34 13.09
N THR A 19 2.01 6.44 12.35
CA THR A 19 2.52 7.70 12.91
C THR A 19 1.49 8.82 12.92
N VAL A 20 0.37 8.67 12.20
CA VAL A 20 -0.70 9.68 12.12
C VAL A 20 -1.70 9.57 13.27
N ASP A 21 -2.51 10.61 13.48
CA ASP A 21 -3.68 10.49 14.33
C ASP A 21 -4.61 9.40 13.78
N PRO A 22 -5.16 8.50 14.61
CA PRO A 22 -6.09 7.46 14.14
C PRO A 22 -7.25 7.98 13.30
N MET A 23 -7.71 9.21 13.54
CA MET A 23 -8.78 9.84 12.76
C MET A 23 -8.36 10.19 11.33
N GLU A 24 -7.07 10.37 11.05
CA GLU A 24 -6.55 10.68 9.72
C GLU A 24 -6.36 9.44 8.83
N ILE A 25 -6.49 8.23 9.39
CA ILE A 25 -6.41 6.96 8.62
C ILE A 25 -7.48 6.91 7.52
N VAL A 26 -8.64 7.54 7.76
CA VAL A 26 -9.74 7.60 6.77
C VAL A 26 -9.33 8.31 5.48
N ASP A 27 -8.36 9.22 5.56
CA ASP A 27 -7.88 10.01 4.43
C ASP A 27 -6.72 9.33 3.68
N THR A 28 -6.24 8.18 4.15
CA THR A 28 -5.14 7.43 3.53
C THR A 28 -5.53 6.92 2.15
N ARG A 29 -4.63 7.12 1.18
CA ARG A 29 -4.80 6.67 -0.20
C ARG A 29 -3.83 5.54 -0.52
N VAL A 30 -4.26 4.65 -1.41
CA VAL A 30 -3.38 3.64 -1.98
C VAL A 30 -2.71 4.25 -3.20
N ASP A 31 -1.37 4.19 -3.24
CA ASP A 31 -0.56 4.66 -4.36
C ASP A 31 -0.21 3.55 -5.34
N LEU A 32 0.02 2.34 -4.82
CA LEU A 32 0.35 1.17 -5.64
C LEU A 32 -0.33 -0.07 -5.06
N THR A 33 -0.88 -0.91 -5.94
CA THR A 33 -1.28 -2.29 -5.59
C THR A 33 -0.48 -3.27 -6.42
N LEU A 34 0.23 -4.16 -5.73
CA LEU A 34 0.91 -5.31 -6.32
C LEU A 34 0.09 -6.57 -6.01
N PHE A 35 -0.28 -7.31 -7.04
CA PHE A 35 -0.99 -8.59 -6.92
C PHE A 35 -0.24 -9.65 -7.72
N ASP A 36 0.14 -10.73 -7.06
CA ASP A 36 0.98 -11.81 -7.58
C ASP A 36 2.25 -11.28 -8.29
N GLY A 37 2.88 -10.27 -7.68
CA GLY A 37 4.10 -9.64 -8.22
C GLY A 37 3.87 -8.69 -9.40
N ARG A 38 2.62 -8.44 -9.80
CA ARG A 38 2.26 -7.53 -10.90
C ARG A 38 1.61 -6.28 -10.36
N ILE A 39 1.97 -5.14 -10.93
CA ILE A 39 1.28 -3.88 -10.64
C ILE A 39 -0.10 -3.95 -11.31
N VAL A 40 -1.15 -3.92 -10.50
CA VAL A 40 -2.55 -3.94 -10.97
C VAL A 40 -3.25 -2.60 -10.78
N TYR A 41 -2.65 -1.73 -9.98
CA TYR A 41 -3.10 -0.35 -9.78
C TYR A 41 -1.91 0.54 -9.45
N ARG A 42 -1.95 1.77 -9.97
CA ARG A 42 -1.02 2.86 -9.68
C ARG A 42 -1.81 4.16 -9.69
N SER A 43 -1.66 4.99 -8.66
CA SER A 43 -2.24 6.34 -8.63
C SER A 43 -1.49 7.25 -9.61
N ASP A 44 -2.12 8.30 -10.11
CA ASP A 44 -1.48 9.25 -11.04
C ASP A 44 -0.30 10.01 -10.39
N ALA A 45 -0.25 10.06 -9.07
CA ALA A 45 0.77 10.77 -8.30
C ALA A 45 2.01 9.92 -7.95
N PHE A 46 1.94 8.60 -8.11
CA PHE A 46 3.04 7.67 -7.87
C PHE A 46 3.85 7.43 -9.14
#